data_AF-A0A957NHT7-F1
#
_entry.id   AF-A0A957NHT7-F1
#
_cell.length_a   1.000
_cell.length_b   1.000
_cell.length_c   1.000
_cell.angle_alpha   90.00
_cell.angle_beta   90.00
_cell.angle_gamma   90.00
#
_symmetry.space_group_name_H-M   'P 1'
#
loop_
_entity.id
_entity.type
_entity.pdbx_description
1 polymer ?
#
loop_
_entity_poly.entity_id
_entity_poly.type
_entity_poly.pdbx_seq_one_letter_code
_entity_poly.pdbx_strand_id
1 'polypeptide(L)' 'TLFLAGLGWAIQGRMDNAKTNLQFAVNQRRAAAQDKVLPYQTWTYVRDLLPAHGQDALRHYFDTEWR' A
#
# COMPACT_ATOMS: atom_id res chain seq x y z
N THR A 1 -14.00 -2.83 -0.83
CA THR A 1 -15.26 -3.35 -0.25
C THR A 1 -15.06 -4.45 0.79
N LEU A 2 -13.89 -5.11 0.90
CA LEU A 2 -13.60 -6.08 1.98
C LEU A 2 -13.11 -5.45 3.29
N PHE A 3 -12.44 -4.30 3.22
CA PHE A 3 -11.99 -3.56 4.41
C PHE A 3 -13.16 -3.18 5.33
N LEU A 4 -14.19 -2.53 4.78
CA LEU A 4 -15.39 -2.13 5.53
C LEU A 4 -16.15 -3.33 6.09
N ALA A 5 -16.22 -4.44 5.33
CA ALA A 5 -16.82 -5.67 5.81
C ALA A 5 -16.04 -6.27 7.00
N GLY A 6 -14.71 -6.21 6.97
CA GLY A 6 -13.86 -6.61 8.10
C GLY A 6 -14.12 -5.77 9.35
N LEU A 7 -14.25 -4.46 9.20
CA LEU A 7 -14.61 -3.56 10.31
C LEU A 7 -16.00 -3.86 10.87
N GLY A 8 -16.98 -4.12 10.01
CA GLY A 8 -18.33 -4.50 10.44
C GLY A 8 -18.33 -5.75 11.33
N TRP A 9 -17.56 -6.78 10.96
CA TRP A 9 -17.42 -7.98 11.79
C TRP A 9 -16.68 -7.73 13.10
N ALA A 10 -15.66 -6.87 13.10
CA ALA A 10 -14.92 -6.51 14.31
C ALA A 10 -15.83 -5.80 15.33
N ILE A 11 -16.66 -4.87 14.88
CA ILE A 11 -17.65 -4.16 15.73
C ILE A 11 -18.62 -5.14 16.37
N GLN A 12 -18.98 -6.22 15.68
CA GLN A 12 -19.87 -7.28 16.18
C GLN A 12 -19.15 -8.33 17.05
N GLY A 13 -17.87 -8.13 17.39
CA GLY A 13 -17.06 -9.08 18.17
C GLY A 13 -16.64 -10.34 17.40
N ARG A 14 -16.92 -10.43 16.09
CA ARG A 14 -16.65 -11.61 15.25
C ARG A 14 -15.26 -11.51 14.60
N MET A 15 -14.22 -11.68 15.42
CA MET A 15 -12.83 -11.40 15.05
C MET A 15 -12.27 -12.29 13.93
N ASP A 16 -12.69 -13.55 13.81
CA ASP A 16 -12.18 -14.44 12.75
C ASP A 16 -12.64 -14.02 11.34
N ASN A 17 -13.90 -13.59 11.24
CA ASN A 17 -14.44 -13.02 10.00
C ASN A 17 -13.78 -11.67 9.67
N ALA A 18 -13.52 -10.86 10.71
CA ALA A 18 -12.81 -9.59 10.56
C ALA A 18 -11.40 -9.81 10.00
N LYS A 19 -10.62 -10.71 10.61
CA LYS A 19 -9.26 -11.06 10.17
C LYS A 19 -9.24 -11.52 8.73
N THR A 20 -10.10 -12.47 8.37
CA THR A 20 -10.19 -13.01 7.01
C THR A 20 -10.45 -11.90 5.99
N ASN A 21 -11.46 -11.05 6.23
CA ASN A 21 -11.80 -9.97 5.31
C ASN A 21 -10.71 -8.90 5.21
N LEU A 22 -10.04 -8.58 6.32
CA LEU A 22 -8.92 -7.64 6.32
C LEU A 22 -7.70 -8.20 5.59
N GLN A 23 -7.38 -9.48 5.76
CA GLN A 23 -6.31 -10.16 5.04
C GLN A 23 -6.56 -10.12 3.52
N PHE A 24 -7.78 -10.43 3.08
CA PHE A 24 -8.13 -10.30 1.67
C PHE A 24 -8.05 -8.87 1.16
N ALA A 25 -8.47 -7.88 1.95
CA ALA A 25 -8.34 -6.47 1.57
C ALA A 25 -6.88 -6.05 1.39
N VAL A 26 -5.98 -6.52 2.26
CA VAL A 26 -4.53 -6.30 2.14
C VAL A 26 -3.97 -6.99 0.90
N ASN A 27 -4.31 -8.27 0.69
CA ASN A 27 -3.84 -9.03 -0.48
C ASN A 27 -4.34 -8.42 -1.79
N GLN A 28 -5.58 -7.95 -1.84
CA GLN A 28 -6.13 -7.24 -2.99
C GLN A 28 -5.38 -5.94 -3.28
N ARG A 29 -5.03 -5.17 -2.23
CA ARG A 29 -4.21 -3.96 -2.41
C ARG A 29 -2.80 -4.27 -2.89
N ARG A 30 -2.17 -5.33 -2.36
CA ARG A 30 -0.85 -5.79 -2.81
C ARG A 30 -0.88 -6.24 -4.27
N ALA A 31 -1.84 -7.07 -4.64
CA ALA A 31 -2.03 -7.53 -6.02
C ALA A 31 -2.31 -6.36 -6.98
N ALA A 32 -3.14 -5.39 -6.57
CA ALA A 32 -3.41 -4.20 -7.37
C ALA A 32 -2.23 -3.22 -7.48
N ALA A 33 -1.26 -3.32 -6.56
CA ALA A 33 -0.01 -2.56 -6.58
C ALA A 33 1.12 -3.32 -7.30
N GLN A 34 0.96 -4.62 -7.52
CA GLN A 34 1.90 -5.42 -8.29
C GLN A 34 1.96 -4.86 -9.72
N ASP A 35 3.17 -4.56 -10.18
CA ASP A 35 3.47 -3.90 -11.46
C ASP A 35 3.06 -2.43 -11.57
N LYS A 36 2.66 -1.77 -10.48
CA LYS A 36 2.44 -0.33 -10.44
C LYS A 36 3.57 0.40 -9.73
N VAL A 37 3.98 1.53 -10.30
CA VAL A 37 4.85 2.50 -9.65
C VAL A 37 4.06 3.30 -8.60
N LEU A 38 4.73 3.67 -7.51
CA LEU A 38 4.19 4.58 -6.50
C LEU A 38 4.07 6.00 -7.08
N PRO A 39 3.05 6.80 -6.70
CA PRO A 39 2.92 8.16 -7.21
C PRO A 39 4.18 9.00 -6.96
N TYR A 40 4.58 9.86 -7.91
CA TYR A 40 5.77 10.70 -7.77
C TYR A 40 5.74 11.56 -6.49
N GLN A 41 4.57 12.01 -6.03
CA GLN A 41 4.42 12.77 -4.78
C GLN A 41 4.94 12.01 -3.56
N THR A 42 4.91 10.67 -3.60
CA THR A 42 5.44 9.85 -2.51
C THR A 42 6.97 9.77 -2.54
N TRP A 43 7.60 9.93 -3.72
CA TRP A 43 9.05 9.97 -3.85
C TRP A 43 9.66 11.14 -3.06
N THR A 44 9.02 12.31 -3.10
CA THR A 44 9.51 13.48 -2.36
C THR A 44 9.55 13.28 -0.84
N TYR A 45 8.70 12.40 -0.28
CA TYR A 45 8.74 12.10 1.16
C TYR A 45 9.86 11.11 1.53
N VAL A 46 10.32 10.30 0.58
CA VAL A 46 11.25 9.19 0.84
C VAL A 46 12.67 9.53 0.41
N ARG A 47 12.86 10.28 -0.68
CA ARG A 47 14.16 10.64 -1.23
C ARG A 47 15.10 11.24 -0.19
N ASP A 48 14.58 12.18 0.61
CA ASP A 48 15.38 12.95 1.56
C ASP A 48 15.76 12.12 2.81
N LEU A 49 15.14 10.94 3.00
CA LEU A 49 15.49 9.98 4.04
C LEU A 49 16.61 9.02 3.62
N LEU A 50 16.96 9.00 2.33
CA LEU A 50 17.89 8.04 1.74
C LEU A 50 19.24 8.70 1.40
N PRO A 51 20.37 8.02 1.65
CA PRO A 51 21.65 8.44 1.11
C PRO A 51 21.64 8.35 -0.42
N ALA A 52 22.43 9.21 -1.09
CA ALA A 52 22.38 9.39 -2.54
C ALA A 52 22.47 8.07 -3.35
N HIS A 53 23.33 7.14 -2.93
CA HIS A 53 23.48 5.83 -3.58
C HIS A 53 22.22 4.94 -3.53
N GLY A 54 21.37 5.12 -2.52
CA GLY A 54 20.11 4.39 -2.36
C GLY A 54 18.95 5.02 -3.14
N GLN A 55 19.10 6.27 -3.59
CA GLN A 55 18.04 6.97 -4.30
C GLN A 55 17.85 6.38 -5.71
N ASP A 56 18.94 6.18 -6.45
CA ASP A 56 18.88 5.61 -7.81
C ASP A 56 18.33 4.18 -7.81
N ALA A 57 18.67 3.39 -6.79
CA ALA A 57 18.21 2.01 -6.64
C ALA A 57 16.72 1.90 -6.30
N LEU A 58 16.08 2.97 -5.83
CA LEU A 58 14.66 2.97 -5.46
C LEU A 58 13.80 3.81 -6.40
N ARG A 59 14.41 4.71 -7.19
CA ARG A 59 13.72 5.64 -8.08
C ARG A 59 12.78 4.94 -9.07
N HIS A 60 13.13 3.76 -9.57
CA HIS A 60 12.32 3.02 -10.57
C HIS A 60 11.03 2.42 -10.00
N TYR A 61 10.85 2.40 -8.68
CA TYR A 61 9.58 2.00 -8.06
C TYR A 61 8.58 3.16 -7.97
N PHE A 62 8.97 4.38 -8.36
CA PHE A 62 8.13 5.57 -8.33
C PHE A 62 7.87 6.07 -9.74
N ASP A 63 6.70 6.67 -9.93
CA ASP A 63 6.31 7.31 -11.18
C ASP A 63 7.31 8.44 -11.47
N THR A 64 7.62 8.61 -12.75
CA THR A 64 8.55 9.64 -13.22
C THR A 64 7.85 10.96 -13.51
N GLU A 65 6.53 10.96 -13.63
CA GLU A 65 5.75 12.14 -14.00
C GLU A 65 4.98 12.73 -12.81
N TRP A 66 5.19 14.02 -12.55
CA TRP A 66 4.26 14.83 -11.77
C TRP A 66 3.07 15.16 -12.68
N ARG A 67 1.99 14.39 -12.58
CA ARG A 67 0.70 14.72 -13.21
C ARG A 67 -0.28 15.28 -12.18
#